data_AF-A0A2N5FHC6-F1
#
_entry.id   AF-A0A2N5FHC6-F1
#
_cell.length_a   1.000
_cell.length_b   1.000
_cell.length_c   1.000
_cell.angle_alpha   90.00
_cell.angle_beta   90.00
_cell.angle_gamma   90.00
#
_symmetry.space_group_name_H-M   'P 1'
#
loop_
_entity.id
_entity.type
_entity.pdbx_description
1 polymer ?
#
loop_
_entity_poly.entity_id
_entity_poly.type
_entity_poly.pdbx_seq_one_letter_code
_entity_poly.pdbx_strand_id
1 'polypeptide(L)'
;MKFITALFLIVAFSLFTFTSDLLSLLTGDYIGLTFRPNPDFSDLLLYNDINLDSKFYVVTKIGHAFYFFIFTIIMTFMYRMRTAIWWGAALTVSSEILQLYFMRSGRIVDMMYDFSGVIAGIIFLSVISGPSKQKQFVEGNRRKM
;
A
#
# COMPACT_ATOMS: atom_id res chain seq x y z
N MET A 1 11.91 -14.64 -11.56
CA MET A 1 10.43 -14.68 -11.49
C MET A 1 9.89 -13.86 -10.32
N LYS A 2 10.24 -14.16 -9.05
CA LYS A 2 9.70 -13.43 -7.88
C LYS A 2 9.80 -11.90 -7.95
N PHE A 3 10.93 -11.36 -8.41
CA PHE A 3 11.13 -9.92 -8.58
C PHE A 3 10.18 -9.29 -9.60
N ILE A 4 10.01 -9.94 -10.76
CA ILE A 4 9.06 -9.50 -11.80
C ILE A 4 7.63 -9.53 -11.24
N THR A 5 7.26 -10.58 -10.51
CA THR A 5 5.95 -10.68 -9.86
C THR A 5 5.75 -9.56 -8.82
N ALA A 6 6.78 -9.23 -8.03
CA ALA A 6 6.71 -8.12 -7.08
C ALA A 6 6.54 -6.77 -7.77
N LEU A 7 7.29 -6.53 -8.86
CA LEU A 7 7.15 -5.32 -9.66
C LEU A 7 5.75 -5.21 -10.26
N PHE A 8 5.23 -6.31 -10.82
CA PHE A 8 3.87 -6.37 -11.33
C PHE A 8 2.84 -6.05 -10.24
N LEU A 9 2.98 -6.65 -9.05
CA LEU A 9 2.10 -6.36 -7.92
C LEU A 9 2.20 -4.90 -7.48
N ILE A 10 3.39 -4.31 -7.43
CA ILE A 10 3.57 -2.89 -7.09
C ILE A 10 2.86 -2.00 -8.10
N VAL A 11 3.03 -2.25 -9.40
CA VAL A 11 2.39 -1.46 -10.46
C VAL A 11 0.88 -1.64 -10.41
N ALA A 12 0.40 -2.88 -10.37
CA ALA A 12 -1.02 -3.18 -10.24
C ALA A 12 -1.59 -2.50 -9.00
N PHE A 13 -0.86 -2.53 -7.89
CA PHE A 13 -1.35 -1.96 -6.66
C PHE A 13 -1.42 -0.42 -6.74
N SER A 14 -0.37 0.21 -7.26
CA SER A 14 -0.31 1.66 -7.44
C SER A 14 -1.46 2.21 -8.30
N LEU A 15 -1.89 1.47 -9.33
CA LEU A 15 -3.02 1.88 -10.19
C LEU A 15 -4.34 2.03 -9.42
N PHE A 16 -4.62 1.14 -8.46
CA PHE A 16 -5.81 1.24 -7.63
C PHE A 16 -5.75 2.42 -6.66
N THR A 17 -4.56 2.82 -6.24
CA THR A 17 -4.36 3.97 -5.34
C THR A 17 -4.48 5.30 -6.09
N PHE A 18 -4.10 5.35 -7.37
CA PHE A 18 -4.12 6.59 -8.15
C PHE A 18 -5.48 6.90 -8.80
N THR A 19 -6.31 5.89 -9.05
CA THR A 19 -7.62 6.15 -9.68
C THR A 19 -8.50 7.03 -8.79
N SER A 20 -9.12 8.04 -9.41
CA SER A 20 -10.14 8.88 -8.78
C SER A 20 -11.48 8.16 -8.62
N ASP A 21 -11.73 7.16 -9.46
CA ASP A 21 -12.96 6.40 -9.52
C ASP A 21 -12.63 4.91 -9.71
N LEU A 22 -12.83 4.13 -8.63
CA LEU A 22 -12.59 2.70 -8.63
C LEU A 22 -13.56 1.97 -9.57
N LEU A 23 -14.81 2.44 -9.68
CA LEU A 23 -15.82 1.80 -10.51
C LEU A 23 -15.48 2.01 -11.98
N SER A 24 -15.13 3.25 -12.39
CA SER A 24 -14.70 3.52 -13.76
C SER A 24 -13.42 2.80 -14.16
N LEU A 25 -12.51 2.55 -13.20
CA LEU A 25 -11.32 1.72 -13.43
C LEU A 25 -11.70 0.26 -13.72
N LEU A 26 -12.69 -0.29 -13.01
CA LEU A 26 -13.14 -1.67 -13.15
C LEU A 26 -14.03 -1.89 -14.37
N THR A 27 -14.83 -0.90 -14.76
CA THR A 27 -15.69 -0.95 -15.95
C THR A 27 -14.95 -0.60 -17.24
N GLY A 28 -13.76 0.01 -17.14
CA GLY A 28 -12.91 0.37 -18.28
C GLY A 28 -13.31 1.69 -18.95
N ASP A 29 -14.18 2.48 -18.33
CA ASP A 29 -14.70 3.72 -18.90
C ASP A 29 -13.67 4.86 -18.82
N TYR A 30 -13.01 5.01 -17.68
CA TYR A 30 -12.08 6.11 -17.42
C TYR A 30 -11.17 5.82 -16.23
N ILE A 31 -9.86 6.01 -16.39
CA ILE A 31 -8.85 5.72 -15.34
C ILE A 31 -8.55 6.98 -14.50
N GLY A 32 -8.91 8.18 -14.98
CA GLY A 32 -8.77 9.42 -14.20
C GLY A 32 -7.35 9.88 -13.88
N LEU A 33 -6.33 9.33 -14.54
CA LEU A 33 -4.93 9.69 -14.30
C LEU A 33 -4.58 11.01 -15.00
N THR A 34 -4.58 12.11 -14.25
CA THR A 34 -4.13 13.42 -14.75
C THR A 34 -2.73 13.71 -14.24
N PHE A 35 -1.72 13.62 -15.12
CA PHE A 35 -0.34 13.86 -14.73
C PHE A 35 0.00 15.36 -14.64
N ARG A 36 0.53 15.78 -13.50
CA ARG A 36 1.06 17.12 -13.22
C ARG A 36 2.57 17.02 -12.97
N PRO A 37 3.43 17.53 -13.86
CA PRO A 37 4.90 17.39 -13.74
C PRO A 37 5.51 18.17 -12.57
N ASN A 38 4.84 19.24 -12.12
CA ASN A 38 5.28 20.09 -11.00
C ASN A 38 4.21 20.08 -9.89
N PRO A 39 4.13 19.01 -9.09
CA PRO A 39 3.25 18.98 -7.91
C PRO A 39 3.74 19.96 -6.85
N ASP A 40 2.82 20.42 -6.00
CA ASP A 40 3.20 21.17 -4.80
C ASP A 40 3.47 20.17 -3.67
N PHE A 41 4.73 20.08 -3.23
CA PHE A 41 5.11 19.17 -2.14
C PHE A 41 4.68 19.68 -0.76
N SER A 42 4.28 20.95 -0.63
CA SER A 42 3.72 21.45 0.63
C SER A 42 2.39 20.77 0.98
N ASP A 43 1.68 20.23 -0.04
CA ASP A 43 0.46 19.45 0.13
C ASP A 43 0.68 18.21 1.02
N LEU A 44 1.90 17.64 1.04
CA LEU A 44 2.24 16.50 1.91
C LEU A 44 2.08 16.83 3.40
N LEU A 45 2.27 18.09 3.77
CA LEU A 45 2.26 18.56 5.15
C LEU A 45 0.89 19.10 5.58
N LEU A 46 -0.12 19.08 4.71
CA LEU A 46 -1.47 19.48 5.06
C LEU A 46 -2.11 18.46 6.00
N TYR A 47 -2.74 18.99 7.06
CA TYR A 47 -3.44 18.21 8.09
C TYR A 47 -4.84 18.77 8.40
N ASN A 48 -5.22 19.89 7.77
CA ASN A 48 -6.47 20.59 8.02
C ASN A 48 -7.69 19.95 7.35
N ASP A 49 -7.47 18.96 6.49
CA ASP A 49 -8.48 18.20 5.76
C ASP A 49 -8.75 16.81 6.36
N ILE A 50 -8.13 16.51 7.50
CA ILE A 50 -8.45 15.33 8.30
C ILE A 50 -9.87 15.49 8.83
N ASN A 51 -10.77 14.64 8.33
CA ASN A 51 -12.19 14.67 8.71
C ASN A 51 -12.63 13.30 9.23
N LEU A 52 -12.33 13.02 10.49
CA LEU A 52 -12.68 11.74 11.14
C LEU A 52 -14.18 11.59 11.41
N ASP A 53 -14.95 12.68 11.40
CA ASP A 53 -16.41 12.65 11.54
C ASP A 53 -17.10 12.18 10.24
N SER A 54 -16.43 12.33 9.10
CA SER A 54 -16.91 11.84 7.82
C SER A 54 -16.74 10.33 7.72
N LYS A 55 -17.88 9.61 7.72
CA LYS A 55 -17.91 8.16 7.48
C LYS A 55 -17.21 7.78 6.17
N PHE A 56 -17.37 8.61 5.13
CA PHE A 56 -16.72 8.36 3.84
C PHE A 56 -15.20 8.43 3.98
N TYR A 57 -14.67 9.49 4.60
CA TYR A 57 -13.24 9.63 4.84
C TYR A 57 -12.68 8.44 5.62
N VAL A 58 -13.31 8.06 6.74
CA VAL A 58 -12.87 6.95 7.58
C VAL A 58 -12.87 5.62 6.81
N VAL A 59 -13.94 5.33 6.06
CA VAL A 59 -14.02 4.10 5.25
C VAL A 59 -12.92 4.07 4.19
N THR A 60 -12.65 5.20 3.53
CA THR A 60 -11.54 5.30 2.56
C THR A 60 -10.20 5.03 3.23
N LYS A 61 -9.89 5.62 4.39
CA LYS A 61 -8.62 5.39 5.09
C LYS A 61 -8.46 3.96 5.62
N ILE A 62 -9.55 3.35 6.08
CA ILE A 62 -9.56 1.92 6.45
C ILE A 62 -9.31 1.05 5.22
N GLY A 63 -9.93 1.37 4.08
CA GLY A 63 -9.69 0.68 2.82
C GLY A 63 -8.23 0.74 2.39
N HIS A 64 -7.61 1.92 2.48
CA HIS A 64 -6.18 2.13 2.25
C HIS A 64 -5.30 1.30 3.20
N ALA A 65 -5.56 1.33 4.51
CA ALA A 65 -4.81 0.50 5.45
C ALA A 65 -4.99 -1.01 5.15
N PHE A 66 -6.21 -1.46 4.84
CA PHE A 66 -6.49 -2.85 4.48
C PHE A 66 -5.79 -3.27 3.18
N TYR A 67 -5.64 -2.35 2.26
CA TYR A 67 -4.93 -2.55 1.01
C TYR A 67 -3.46 -2.91 1.22
N PHE A 68 -2.76 -2.10 2.02
CA PHE A 68 -1.37 -2.33 2.38
C PHE A 68 -1.18 -3.55 3.28
N PHE A 69 -2.18 -3.87 4.10
CA PHE A 69 -2.24 -5.12 4.86
C PHE A 69 -2.19 -6.35 3.94
N ILE A 70 -3.05 -6.42 2.92
CA ILE A 70 -3.08 -7.54 1.96
C ILE A 70 -1.78 -7.60 1.16
N PHE A 71 -1.28 -6.46 0.67
CA PHE A 71 0.00 -6.39 -0.04
C PHE A 71 1.13 -6.99 0.79
N THR A 72 1.24 -6.61 2.06
CA THR A 72 2.30 -7.07 2.97
C THR A 72 2.22 -8.58 3.22
N ILE A 73 1.01 -9.13 3.34
CA ILE A 73 0.81 -10.58 3.47
C ILE A 73 1.35 -11.30 2.23
N ILE A 74 0.95 -10.88 1.03
CA ILE A 74 1.39 -11.48 -0.24
C ILE A 74 2.93 -11.42 -0.34
N MET A 75 3.52 -10.27 -0.03
CA MET A 75 4.97 -10.09 -0.09
C MET A 75 5.72 -10.98 0.92
N THR A 76 5.12 -11.24 2.08
CA THR A 76 5.71 -12.12 3.10
C THR A 76 5.67 -13.60 2.69
N PHE A 77 4.75 -14.01 1.82
CA PHE A 77 4.77 -15.36 1.22
C PHE A 77 5.87 -15.52 0.16
N MET A 78 6.23 -14.43 -0.53
CA MET A 78 7.22 -14.44 -1.60
C MET A 78 8.65 -14.23 -1.10
N TYR A 79 8.82 -13.39 -0.08
CA TYR A 79 10.10 -12.90 0.44
C TYR A 79 10.26 -13.13 1.94
N ARG A 80 11.45 -12.83 2.46
CA ARG A 80 11.69 -12.69 3.90
C ARG A 80 10.80 -11.59 4.47
N MET A 81 10.35 -11.75 5.70
CA MET A 81 9.56 -10.74 6.42
C MET A 81 10.22 -9.35 6.36
N ARG A 82 11.54 -9.24 6.60
CA ARG A 82 12.27 -7.97 6.47
C ARG A 82 12.16 -7.34 5.08
N THR A 83 12.25 -8.16 4.03
CA THR A 83 12.13 -7.69 2.64
C THR A 83 10.70 -7.32 2.30
N ALA A 84 9.70 -8.05 2.81
CA ALA A 84 8.29 -7.72 2.65
C ALA A 84 7.95 -6.38 3.32
N ILE A 85 8.49 -6.13 4.53
CA ILE A 85 8.39 -4.84 5.22
C ILE A 85 8.98 -3.72 4.37
N TRP A 86 10.19 -3.92 3.82
CA TRP A 86 10.82 -2.93 2.95
C TRP A 86 9.98 -2.62 1.71
N TRP A 87 9.41 -3.64 1.08
CA TRP A 87 8.52 -3.42 -0.06
C TRP A 87 7.22 -2.71 0.31
N GLY A 88 6.61 -3.08 1.45
CA GLY A 88 5.44 -2.39 1.98
C GLY A 88 5.74 -0.91 2.25
N ALA A 89 6.78 -0.64 3.02
CA ALA A 89 7.23 0.71 3.35
C ALA A 89 7.62 1.56 2.12
N ALA A 90 8.29 0.94 1.14
CA ALA A 90 8.60 1.63 -0.11
C ALA A 90 7.32 1.98 -0.87
N LEU A 91 6.34 1.07 -0.91
CA LEU A 91 5.07 1.31 -1.58
C LEU A 91 4.26 2.40 -0.88
N THR A 92 4.13 2.41 0.45
CA THR A 92 3.37 3.43 1.21
C THR A 92 3.93 4.84 0.99
N VAL A 93 5.26 4.98 1.00
CA VAL A 93 5.90 6.29 0.78
C VAL A 93 5.79 6.71 -0.68
N SER A 94 6.08 5.79 -1.61
CA SER A 94 6.05 6.11 -3.03
C SER A 94 4.65 6.38 -3.55
N SER A 95 3.61 5.71 -3.04
CA SER A 95 2.23 5.94 -3.44
C SER A 95 1.77 7.36 -3.13
N GLU A 96 2.05 7.86 -1.93
CA GLU A 96 1.65 9.20 -1.52
C GLU A 96 2.43 10.30 -2.25
N ILE A 97 3.72 10.09 -2.53
CA ILE A 97 4.51 11.01 -3.36
C ILE A 97 3.99 11.02 -4.81
N LEU A 98 3.72 9.84 -5.38
CA LEU A 98 3.25 9.71 -6.76
C LEU A 98 1.83 10.25 -6.92
N GLN A 99 0.96 10.10 -5.92
CA GLN A 99 -0.40 10.66 -5.93
C GLN A 99 -0.41 12.16 -6.23
N LEU A 100 0.56 12.94 -5.72
CA LEU A 100 0.67 14.37 -6.03
C LEU A 100 0.83 14.65 -7.52
N TYR A 101 1.62 13.81 -8.21
CA TYR A 101 1.78 13.89 -9.66
C TYR A 101 0.50 13.51 -10.40
N PHE A 102 -0.45 12.82 -9.78
CA PHE A 102 -1.72 12.43 -10.38
C PHE A 102 -2.91 13.32 -9.97
N MET A 103 -2.63 14.54 -9.46
CA MET A 103 -3.65 15.48 -8.97
C MET A 103 -4.52 14.90 -7.83
N ARG A 104 -3.94 13.98 -7.06
CA ARG A 104 -4.56 13.40 -5.86
C ARG A 104 -3.91 14.00 -4.62
N SER A 105 -4.65 13.95 -3.52
CA SER A 105 -4.22 14.52 -2.25
C SER A 105 -3.27 13.56 -1.53
N GLY A 106 -1.98 13.60 -1.88
CA GLY A 106 -0.94 12.86 -1.17
C GLY A 106 -0.59 13.55 0.15
N ARG A 107 -0.58 12.81 1.27
CA ARG A 107 -0.32 13.37 2.62
C ARG A 107 0.57 12.47 3.46
N ILE A 108 1.39 13.06 4.34
CA ILE A 108 2.15 12.27 5.33
C ILE A 108 1.21 11.51 6.26
N VAL A 109 0.08 12.09 6.63
CA VAL A 109 -0.93 11.42 7.46
C VAL A 109 -1.48 10.17 6.77
N ASP A 110 -1.61 10.21 5.45
CA ASP A 110 -2.05 9.08 4.63
C ASP A 110 -0.99 7.98 4.58
N MET A 111 0.30 8.36 4.48
CA MET A 111 1.41 7.41 4.67
C MET A 111 1.31 6.69 6.02
N MET A 112 0.92 7.38 7.11
CA MET A 112 0.79 6.76 8.44
C MET A 112 -0.35 5.73 8.49
N TYR A 113 -1.50 6.03 7.88
CA TYR A 113 -2.59 5.05 7.76
C TYR A 113 -2.14 3.84 6.95
N ASP A 114 -1.46 4.06 5.83
CA ASP A 114 -0.95 3.00 4.98
C ASP A 114 0.09 2.11 5.70
N PHE A 115 1.01 2.74 6.44
CA PHE A 115 1.98 2.05 7.30
C PHE A 115 1.31 1.21 8.38
N SER A 116 0.19 1.67 8.95
CA SER A 116 -0.57 0.89 9.92
C SER A 116 -1.07 -0.43 9.32
N GLY A 117 -1.42 -0.43 8.03
CA GLY A 117 -1.77 -1.62 7.26
C GLY A 117 -0.61 -2.61 7.14
N VAL A 118 0.58 -2.11 6.80
CA VAL A 118 1.81 -2.93 6.73
C VAL A 118 2.10 -3.59 8.09
N ILE A 119 2.06 -2.81 9.16
CA ILE A 119 2.29 -3.31 10.53
C ILE A 119 1.24 -4.35 10.91
N ALA A 120 -0.03 -4.08 10.65
CA ALA A 120 -1.12 -5.01 10.93
C ALA A 120 -0.93 -6.34 10.19
N GLY A 121 -0.44 -6.33 8.96
CA GLY A 121 -0.18 -7.55 8.17
C GLY A 121 0.89 -8.44 8.82
N ILE A 122 1.95 -7.82 9.33
CA ILE A 122 3.03 -8.53 10.03
C ILE A 122 2.54 -9.11 11.36
N ILE A 123 1.82 -8.31 12.15
CA ILE A 123 1.26 -8.75 13.44
C ILE A 123 0.32 -9.92 13.19
N PHE A 124 -0.60 -9.78 12.22
CA PHE A 124 -1.53 -10.84 11.85
C PHE A 124 -0.78 -12.13 11.52
N LEU A 125 0.20 -12.09 10.61
CA LEU A 125 1.01 -13.25 10.26
C LEU A 125 1.75 -13.84 11.47
N SER A 126 2.24 -13.00 12.37
CA SER A 126 2.96 -13.45 13.57
C SER A 126 2.03 -14.16 14.56
N VAL A 127 0.77 -13.71 14.67
CA VAL A 127 -0.25 -14.32 15.54
C VAL A 127 -0.77 -15.63 14.96
N ILE A 128 -1.04 -15.70 13.65
CA ILE A 128 -1.64 -16.89 13.02
C ILE A 128 -0.62 -17.98 12.69
N SER A 129 0.67 -17.64 12.62
CA SER A 129 1.71 -18.59 12.26
C SER A 129 2.17 -19.35 13.50
N GLY A 130 1.94 -20.67 13.52
CA GLY A 130 2.61 -21.54 14.50
C GLY A 130 4.14 -21.42 14.41
N PRO A 131 4.88 -21.85 15.45
CA PRO A 131 6.33 -21.61 15.59
C PRO A 131 7.17 -22.04 14.37
N SER A 132 6.72 -23.09 13.66
CA SER A 132 7.38 -23.63 12.46
C SER A 132 7.21 -22.78 11.20
N LYS A 133 6.05 -22.14 11.01
CA LYS A 133 5.79 -21.20 9.90
C LYS A 133 6.41 -19.84 10.18
N GLN A 134 6.44 -19.41 11.44
CA GLN A 134 7.09 -18.17 11.85
C GLN A 134 8.58 -18.16 11.47
N LYS A 135 9.31 -19.26 11.73
CA LYS A 135 10.71 -19.41 11.25
C LYS A 135 10.82 -19.29 9.74
N GLN A 136 9.89 -19.85 8.96
CA GLN A 136 9.92 -19.77 7.49
C GLN A 136 9.68 -18.35 6.97
N PHE A 137 8.79 -17.57 7.59
CA PHE A 137 8.58 -16.18 7.19
C PHE A 137 9.77 -15.28 7.55
N VAL A 138 10.37 -15.51 8.72
CA VAL A 138 11.54 -14.76 9.20
C VAL A 138 12.80 -15.10 8.40
N GLU A 139 13.08 -16.39 8.19
CA GLU A 139 14.26 -16.87 7.43
C GLU A 139 14.04 -16.81 5.90
N GLY A 140 12.82 -16.50 5.49
CA GLY A 140 12.36 -16.44 4.10
C GLY A 140 12.01 -17.81 3.59
N ASN A 141 11.01 -17.89 2.72
CA ASN A 141 10.54 -19.12 2.11
C ASN A 141 11.64 -19.71 1.18
N ARG A 142 12.66 -20.31 1.79
CA ARG A 142 13.69 -21.21 1.24
C ARG A 142 13.36 -22.62 1.76
N ARG A 143 12.18 -23.13 1.44
CA ARG A 143 12.10 -24.57 1.22
C ARG A 143 12.55 -24.79 -0.21
N LYS A 144 13.77 -25.33 -0.31
CA LYS A 144 14.43 -25.93 -1.47
C LYS A 144 13.55 -26.00 -2.73
N MET A 145 13.86 -25.16 -3.71
CA MET A 145 13.94 -25.63 -5.09
C MET A 145 15.42 -25.72 -5.41
#